data_AF-A0ABD5I2X1-F1
#
_entry.id   AF-A0ABD5I2X1-F1
#
_cell.length_a   1.000
_cell.length_b   1.000
_cell.length_c   1.000
_cell.angle_alpha   90.00
_cell.angle_beta   90.00
_cell.angle_gamma   90.00
#
_symmetry.space_group_name_H-M   'P 1'
#
loop_
_entity.id
_entity.type
_entity.pdbx_description
1 polymer ?
#
loop_
_entity_poly.entity_id
_entity_poly.type
_entity_poly.pdbx_seq_one_letter_code
_entity_poly.pdbx_strand_id
1 'polypeptide(L)'
;MDTKEHLNRLYDNRLLENENEIQEFNESCIRVIECNDVSIIPDLCLVFDDDTEQPEVMFSLIHGIEGLYENHIEEGLKCIATAAPSMMSGAQDWIEIIHYRILNNPQIRTVYGKVLSQFDISITSSIKELLLEIKNEDPDMFSEPVNEVIELI
;
A
#
# COMPACT_ATOMS: atom_id res chain seq x y z
N MET A 1 -0.83 6.63 -24.59
CA MET A 1 -1.61 6.84 -23.37
C MET A 1 -0.73 7.56 -22.39
N ASP A 2 -1.31 8.51 -21.65
CA ASP A 2 -0.65 9.19 -20.54
C ASP A 2 -0.68 8.29 -19.29
N THR A 3 0.25 8.45 -18.35
CA THR A 3 0.31 7.67 -17.09
C THR A 3 -1.02 7.71 -16.34
N LYS A 4 -1.68 8.88 -16.35
CA LYS A 4 -3.01 9.07 -15.77
C LYS A 4 -4.08 8.18 -16.39
N GLU A 5 -4.01 7.93 -17.69
CA GLU A 5 -4.98 7.06 -18.38
C GLU A 5 -4.81 5.61 -17.96
N HIS A 6 -3.56 5.15 -17.80
CA HIS A 6 -3.28 3.81 -17.28
C HIS A 6 -3.70 3.65 -15.81
N LEU A 7 -3.48 4.67 -14.97
CA LEU A 7 -3.96 4.67 -13.58
C LEU A 7 -5.49 4.55 -13.51
N ASN A 8 -6.22 5.29 -14.35
CA ASN A 8 -7.67 5.16 -14.43
C ASN A 8 -8.08 3.74 -14.85
N ARG A 9 -7.41 3.15 -15.84
CA ARG A 9 -7.70 1.76 -16.25
C ARG A 9 -7.42 0.75 -15.15
N LEU A 10 -6.36 0.93 -14.37
CA LEU A 10 -6.11 0.07 -13.21
C LEU A 10 -7.28 0.14 -12.23
N TYR A 11 -7.72 1.35 -11.89
CA TYR A 11 -8.84 1.54 -10.97
C TYR A 11 -10.16 0.97 -11.53
N ASP A 12 -10.45 1.19 -12.81
CA ASP A 12 -11.68 0.74 -13.46
C ASP A 12 -11.76 -0.79 -13.60
N ASN A 13 -10.61 -1.48 -13.69
CA ASN A 13 -10.52 -2.94 -13.86
C ASN A 13 -10.11 -3.68 -12.57
N ARG A 14 -10.14 -3.03 -11.39
CA ARG A 14 -9.60 -3.60 -10.14
C ARG A 14 -10.37 -4.80 -9.58
N LEU A 15 -11.63 -4.97 -9.94
CA LEU A 15 -12.43 -6.14 -9.53
C LEU A 15 -12.01 -7.42 -10.27
N LEU A 16 -11.43 -7.29 -11.47
CA LEU A 16 -10.82 -8.39 -12.23
C LEU A 16 -11.80 -9.55 -12.50
N GLU A 17 -13.05 -9.23 -12.84
CA GLU A 17 -14.17 -10.18 -12.95
C GLU A 17 -14.12 -11.03 -14.24
N ASN A 18 -13.29 -10.63 -15.21
CA ASN A 18 -13.17 -11.33 -16.49
C ASN A 18 -11.79 -11.17 -17.14
N GLU A 19 -11.52 -12.01 -18.14
CA GLU A 19 -10.23 -12.05 -18.85
C GLU A 19 -9.83 -10.71 -19.48
N ASN A 20 -10.79 -9.90 -19.95
CA ASN A 20 -10.51 -8.60 -20.55
C ASN A 20 -10.05 -7.58 -19.50
N GLU A 21 -10.71 -7.55 -18.34
CA GLU A 21 -10.27 -6.71 -17.21
C GLU A 21 -8.88 -7.10 -16.73
N ILE A 22 -8.63 -8.40 -16.57
CA ILE A 22 -7.32 -8.94 -16.18
C ILE A 22 -6.25 -8.52 -17.18
N GLN A 23 -6.53 -8.61 -18.48
CA GLN A 23 -5.60 -8.20 -19.52
C GLN A 23 -5.31 -6.69 -19.45
N GLU A 24 -6.34 -5.84 -19.45
CA GLU A 24 -6.19 -4.38 -19.44
C GLU A 24 -5.51 -3.89 -18.16
N PHE A 25 -5.79 -4.53 -17.02
CA PHE A 25 -5.13 -4.25 -15.76
C PHE A 25 -3.64 -4.56 -15.83
N ASN A 26 -3.27 -5.77 -16.26
CA ASN A 26 -1.86 -6.18 -16.34
C ASN A 26 -1.07 -5.30 -17.32
N GLU A 27 -1.63 -5.01 -18.49
CA GLU A 27 -1.02 -4.11 -19.46
C GLU A 27 -0.81 -2.70 -18.89
N SER A 28 -1.81 -2.17 -18.18
CA SER A 28 -1.71 -0.84 -17.55
C SER A 28 -0.74 -0.82 -16.38
N CYS A 29 -0.68 -1.90 -15.60
CA CYS A 29 0.21 -2.05 -14.45
C CYS A 29 1.67 -1.98 -14.91
N ILE A 30 2.03 -2.77 -15.92
CA ILE A 30 3.38 -2.76 -16.52
C ILE A 30 3.76 -1.33 -16.94
N ARG A 31 2.87 -0.63 -17.65
CA ARG A 31 3.13 0.72 -18.15
C ARG A 31 3.37 1.73 -17.05
N VAL A 32 2.59 1.66 -15.97
CA VAL A 32 2.69 2.59 -14.84
C VAL A 32 3.93 2.31 -14.01
N ILE A 33 4.26 1.04 -13.74
CA ILE A 33 5.48 0.67 -13.01
C ILE A 33 6.74 1.00 -13.81
N GLU A 34 6.73 0.81 -15.14
CA GLU A 34 7.86 1.17 -16.03
C GLU A 34 8.19 2.67 -16.02
N CYS A 35 7.26 3.54 -15.62
CA CYS A 35 7.54 4.98 -15.46
C CYS A 35 8.54 5.25 -14.34
N ASN A 36 8.71 4.32 -13.38
CA ASN A 36 9.64 4.42 -12.25
C ASN A 36 9.51 5.74 -11.47
N ASP A 37 8.26 6.20 -11.32
CA ASP A 37 7.90 7.39 -10.58
C ASP A 37 7.35 6.97 -9.22
N VAL A 38 7.91 7.48 -8.13
CA VAL A 38 7.44 7.15 -6.77
C VAL A 38 6.15 7.89 -6.44
N SER A 39 5.90 9.04 -7.09
CA SER A 39 4.78 9.92 -6.79
C SER A 39 3.41 9.35 -7.18
N ILE A 40 3.38 8.29 -8.00
CA ILE A 40 2.16 7.57 -8.40
C ILE A 40 1.73 6.49 -7.40
N ILE A 41 2.56 6.17 -6.39
CA ILE A 41 2.22 5.17 -5.37
C ILE A 41 0.87 5.44 -4.67
N PRO A 42 0.48 6.69 -4.33
CA PRO A 42 -0.82 6.93 -3.73
C PRO A 42 -1.97 6.49 -4.65
N ASP A 43 -1.89 6.76 -5.96
CA ASP A 43 -2.90 6.33 -6.92
C ASP A 43 -2.93 4.80 -7.05
N LEU A 44 -1.76 4.14 -7.06
CA LEU A 44 -1.66 2.68 -7.07
C LEU A 44 -2.24 2.04 -5.79
N CYS A 45 -2.03 2.66 -4.64
CA CYS A 45 -2.64 2.24 -3.38
C CYS A 45 -4.18 2.29 -3.44
N LEU A 46 -4.77 3.24 -4.15
CA LEU A 46 -6.22 3.34 -4.30
C LEU A 46 -6.80 2.32 -5.30
N VAL A 47 -5.97 1.57 -6.02
CA VAL A 47 -6.42 0.51 -6.93
C VAL A 47 -6.81 -0.76 -6.17
N PHE A 48 -6.31 -0.97 -4.96
CA PHE A 48 -6.72 -2.14 -4.17
C PHE A 48 -8.20 -2.06 -3.82
N ASP A 49 -8.83 -3.23 -3.81
CA ASP A 49 -10.25 -3.42 -3.49
C ASP A 49 -10.43 -4.83 -2.94
N ASP A 50 -11.08 -4.97 -1.79
CA ASP A 50 -11.28 -6.26 -1.11
C ASP A 50 -12.24 -7.17 -1.92
N ASP A 51 -13.08 -6.60 -2.79
CA ASP A 51 -14.00 -7.35 -3.65
C ASP A 51 -13.31 -7.92 -4.92
N THR A 52 -11.99 -7.83 -5.04
CA THR A 52 -11.25 -8.37 -6.19
C THR A 52 -11.37 -9.89 -6.32
N GLU A 53 -11.70 -10.39 -7.52
CA GLU A 53 -11.80 -11.83 -7.79
C GLU A 53 -10.44 -12.49 -8.05
N GLN A 54 -9.37 -11.69 -8.22
CA GLN A 54 -8.02 -12.19 -8.56
C GLN A 54 -6.94 -11.65 -7.61
N PRO A 55 -6.87 -12.13 -6.35
CA PRO A 55 -5.90 -11.66 -5.37
C PRO A 55 -4.43 -11.77 -5.83
N GLU A 56 -4.08 -12.77 -6.62
CA GLU A 56 -2.72 -12.95 -7.16
C GLU A 56 -2.24 -11.79 -8.05
N VAL A 57 -3.18 -11.15 -8.77
CA VAL A 57 -2.89 -9.96 -9.58
C VAL A 57 -2.64 -8.76 -8.66
N MET A 58 -3.40 -8.63 -7.57
CA MET A 58 -3.18 -7.57 -6.57
C MET A 58 -1.86 -7.78 -5.80
N PHE A 59 -1.47 -9.00 -5.49
CA PHE A 59 -0.13 -9.27 -4.95
C PHE A 59 0.98 -8.84 -5.92
N SER A 60 0.77 -9.02 -7.23
CA SER A 60 1.71 -8.52 -8.24
C SER A 60 1.79 -6.99 -8.23
N LEU A 61 0.69 -6.28 -7.99
CA LEU A 61 0.68 -4.83 -7.79
C LEU A 61 1.45 -4.41 -6.54
N ILE A 62 1.30 -5.12 -5.40
CA ILE A 62 2.10 -4.86 -4.19
C ILE A 62 3.59 -4.94 -4.51
N HIS A 63 4.01 -6.00 -5.21
CA HIS A 63 5.41 -6.15 -5.61
C HIS A 63 5.88 -5.03 -6.54
N GLY A 64 5.01 -4.55 -7.44
CA GLY A 64 5.28 -3.37 -8.25
C GLY A 64 5.53 -2.11 -7.41
N ILE A 65 4.67 -1.84 -6.42
CA ILE A 65 4.81 -0.71 -5.50
C ILE A 65 6.11 -0.82 -4.70
N GLU A 66 6.44 -2.00 -4.17
CA GLU A 66 7.71 -2.25 -3.46
C GLU A 66 8.92 -1.97 -4.35
N GLY A 67 8.87 -2.41 -5.61
CA GLY A 67 9.91 -2.12 -6.59
C GLY A 67 10.08 -0.64 -6.88
N LEU A 68 8.99 0.13 -6.94
CA LEU A 68 9.05 1.59 -7.16
C LEU A 68 9.80 2.31 -6.03
N TYR A 69 9.56 1.94 -4.77
CA TYR A 69 10.17 2.62 -3.64
C TYR A 69 11.46 1.98 -3.13
N GLU A 70 11.93 0.85 -3.69
CA GLU A 70 13.09 0.12 -3.15
C GLU A 70 14.35 1.00 -2.96
N ASN A 71 14.54 1.97 -3.88
CA ASN A 71 15.66 2.92 -3.86
C ASN A 71 15.27 4.30 -3.27
N HIS A 72 13.99 4.49 -2.90
CA HIS A 72 13.40 5.73 -2.40
C HIS A 72 12.46 5.46 -1.21
N ILE A 73 12.93 4.63 -0.26
CA ILE A 73 12.10 4.05 0.81
C ILE A 73 11.29 5.12 1.58
N GLU A 74 11.94 6.21 2.01
CA GLU A 74 11.25 7.26 2.77
C GLU A 74 10.14 7.94 1.95
N GLU A 75 10.38 8.20 0.67
CA GLU A 75 9.43 8.85 -0.23
C GLU A 75 8.24 7.94 -0.54
N GLY A 76 8.49 6.66 -0.80
CA GLY A 76 7.42 5.67 -1.02
C GLY A 76 6.58 5.43 0.22
N LEU A 77 7.20 5.34 1.40
CA LEU A 77 6.48 5.21 2.65
C LEU A 77 5.63 6.45 2.99
N LYS A 78 6.07 7.66 2.61
CA LYS A 78 5.23 8.87 2.68
C LYS A 78 4.01 8.75 1.77
N CYS A 79 4.19 8.22 0.56
CA CYS A 79 3.09 7.98 -0.37
C CYS A 79 2.08 6.97 0.18
N ILE A 80 2.55 5.85 0.72
CA ILE A 80 1.69 4.83 1.36
C ILE A 80 0.93 5.41 2.55
N ALA A 81 1.62 6.12 3.46
CA ALA A 81 0.97 6.76 4.62
C ALA A 81 -0.11 7.76 4.21
N THR A 82 0.12 8.50 3.12
CA THR A 82 -0.85 9.46 2.58
C THR A 82 -2.12 8.76 2.05
N ALA A 83 -1.97 7.60 1.42
CA ALA A 83 -3.09 6.87 0.82
C ALA A 83 -3.85 5.99 1.84
N ALA A 84 -3.18 5.55 2.92
CA ALA A 84 -3.72 4.56 3.86
C ALA A 84 -5.14 4.88 4.38
N PRO A 85 -5.47 6.12 4.84
CA PRO A 85 -6.81 6.42 5.33
C PRO A 85 -7.91 6.25 4.28
N SER A 86 -7.59 6.51 3.00
CA SER A 86 -8.53 6.37 1.90
C SER A 86 -8.74 4.89 1.52
N MET A 87 -7.71 4.05 1.68
CA MET A 87 -7.80 2.61 1.41
C MET A 87 -8.70 1.88 2.42
N MET A 88 -8.79 2.36 3.67
CA MET A 88 -9.64 1.76 4.70
C MET A 88 -11.13 1.69 4.29
N SER A 89 -11.55 2.47 3.31
CA SER A 89 -12.89 2.39 2.71
C SER A 89 -12.89 1.45 1.49
N GLY A 90 -12.93 0.14 1.73
CA GLY A 90 -13.11 -0.88 0.68
C GLY A 90 -11.87 -1.67 0.30
N ALA A 91 -10.72 -1.38 0.91
CA ALA A 91 -9.48 -2.13 0.75
C ALA A 91 -8.80 -2.39 2.11
N GLN A 92 -9.60 -2.77 3.12
CA GLN A 92 -9.13 -3.00 4.48
C GLN A 92 -8.14 -4.18 4.55
N ASP A 93 -8.46 -5.30 3.91
CA ASP A 93 -7.57 -6.47 3.90
C ASP A 93 -6.25 -6.13 3.20
N TRP A 94 -6.31 -5.37 2.11
CA TRP A 94 -5.12 -4.95 1.38
C TRP A 94 -4.25 -3.94 2.14
N ILE A 95 -4.84 -2.99 2.86
CA ILE A 95 -4.04 -2.05 3.67
C ILE A 95 -3.36 -2.77 4.84
N GLU A 96 -4.01 -3.77 5.44
CA GLU A 96 -3.38 -4.66 6.43
C GLU A 96 -2.22 -5.45 5.82
N ILE A 97 -2.40 -6.06 4.65
CA ILE A 97 -1.34 -6.78 3.93
C ILE A 97 -0.13 -5.87 3.68
N ILE A 98 -0.34 -4.63 3.21
CA ILE A 98 0.75 -3.67 3.00
C ILE A 98 1.48 -3.40 4.33
N HIS A 99 0.74 -3.21 5.43
CA HIS A 99 1.34 -2.96 6.74
C HIS A 99 2.04 -4.19 7.33
N TYR A 100 1.54 -5.41 7.11
CA TYR A 100 2.26 -6.65 7.45
C TYR A 100 3.62 -6.69 6.77
N ARG A 101 3.70 -6.30 5.50
CA ARG A 101 4.96 -6.28 4.74
C ARG A 101 5.94 -5.21 5.25
N ILE A 102 5.44 -4.02 5.59
CA ILE A 102 6.23 -2.97 6.23
C ILE A 102 6.76 -3.45 7.60
N LEU A 103 5.88 -4.00 8.43
CA LEU A 103 6.21 -4.43 9.79
C LEU A 103 7.17 -5.62 9.80
N ASN A 104 7.10 -6.52 8.83
CA ASN A 104 8.00 -7.68 8.75
C ASN A 104 9.43 -7.34 8.33
N ASN A 105 9.70 -6.12 7.86
CA ASN A 105 11.04 -5.68 7.49
C ASN A 105 11.58 -4.64 8.49
N PRO A 106 12.56 -4.99 9.36
CA PRO A 106 13.06 -4.07 10.40
C PRO A 106 13.59 -2.73 9.87
N GLN A 107 14.23 -2.72 8.70
CA GLN A 107 14.74 -1.50 8.08
C GLN A 107 13.59 -0.61 7.61
N ILE A 108 12.63 -1.17 6.88
CA ILE A 108 11.48 -0.43 6.36
C ILE A 108 10.62 0.08 7.52
N ARG A 109 10.33 -0.77 8.51
CA ARG A 109 9.59 -0.45 9.73
C ARG A 109 10.18 0.74 10.49
N THR A 110 11.50 0.75 10.69
CA THR A 110 12.21 1.85 11.35
C THR A 110 12.06 3.17 10.58
N VAL A 111 12.14 3.13 9.26
CA VAL A 111 11.91 4.34 8.42
C VAL A 111 10.45 4.76 8.51
N TYR A 112 9.52 3.82 8.53
CA TYR A 112 8.09 4.11 8.58
C TYR A 112 7.69 4.89 9.82
N GLY A 113 8.13 4.49 11.02
CA GLY A 113 7.85 5.25 12.24
C GLY A 113 8.41 6.69 12.19
N LYS A 114 9.59 6.90 11.58
CA LYS A 114 10.16 8.24 11.36
C LYS A 114 9.39 9.06 10.32
N VAL A 115 8.80 8.41 9.33
CA VAL A 115 7.91 9.04 8.36
C VAL A 115 6.65 9.51 9.06
N LEU A 116 5.98 8.63 9.79
CA LEU A 116 4.72 8.92 10.48
C LEU A 116 4.84 10.02 11.54
N SER A 117 6.00 10.18 12.18
CA SER A 117 6.23 11.28 13.14
C SER A 117 6.27 12.68 12.52
N GLN A 118 6.34 12.75 11.18
CA GLN A 118 6.32 13.99 10.40
C GLN A 118 4.92 14.30 9.83
N PHE A 119 3.99 13.36 9.90
CA PHE A 119 2.62 13.53 9.40
C PHE A 119 1.74 14.28 10.40
N ASP A 120 0.61 14.80 9.91
CA ASP A 120 -0.40 15.39 10.78
C ASP A 120 -1.09 14.32 11.64
N ILE A 121 -1.70 14.79 12.73
CA ILE A 121 -2.29 13.91 13.74
C ILE A 121 -3.44 13.07 13.19
N SER A 122 -4.11 13.49 12.11
CA SER A 122 -5.22 12.73 11.52
C SER A 122 -4.69 11.47 10.86
N ILE A 123 -3.71 11.61 9.97
CA ILE A 123 -3.09 10.46 9.27
C ILE A 123 -2.43 9.53 10.28
N THR A 124 -1.65 10.09 11.22
CA THR A 124 -0.92 9.30 12.21
C THR A 124 -1.87 8.55 13.15
N SER A 125 -3.01 9.13 13.53
CA SER A 125 -4.00 8.44 14.38
C SER A 125 -4.68 7.28 13.65
N SER A 126 -5.11 7.47 12.39
CA SER A 126 -5.72 6.39 11.61
C SER A 126 -4.77 5.21 11.42
N ILE A 127 -3.51 5.47 11.10
CA ILE A 127 -2.50 4.41 10.93
C ILE A 127 -2.19 3.74 12.27
N LYS A 128 -2.15 4.51 13.37
CA LYS A 128 -1.94 3.94 14.72
C LYS A 128 -3.06 2.99 15.12
N GLU A 129 -4.31 3.31 14.79
CA GLU A 129 -5.47 2.43 15.01
C GLU A 129 -5.31 1.12 14.23
N LEU A 130 -5.01 1.19 12.92
CA LEU A 130 -4.71 0.02 12.08
C LEU A 130 -3.57 -0.84 12.65
N LEU A 131 -2.46 -0.22 13.09
CA LEU A 131 -1.34 -0.96 13.67
C LEU A 131 -1.72 -1.67 14.98
N LEU A 132 -2.61 -1.08 15.78
CA LEU A 132 -3.12 -1.71 17.00
C LEU A 132 -4.07 -2.87 16.68
N GLU A 133 -4.85 -2.78 15.60
CA GLU A 133 -5.68 -3.88 15.09
C GLU A 133 -4.81 -5.06 14.67
N ILE A 134 -3.82 -4.84 13.80
CA ILE A 134 -2.80 -5.83 13.38
C ILE A 134 -2.14 -6.50 14.60
N LYS A 135 -1.76 -5.70 15.60
CA LYS A 135 -1.17 -6.23 16.84
C LYS A 135 -2.12 -7.13 17.63
N ASN A 136 -3.41 -6.82 17.64
CA ASN A 136 -4.40 -7.61 18.39
C ASN A 136 -4.77 -8.90 17.66
N GLU A 137 -4.65 -8.95 16.33
CA GLU A 137 -4.93 -10.13 15.52
C GLU A 137 -3.86 -11.22 15.68
N ASP A 138 -2.58 -10.85 15.60
CA ASP A 138 -1.46 -11.75 15.87
C ASP A 138 -0.40 -11.08 16.77
N PRO A 139 -0.63 -11.07 18.10
CA PRO A 139 0.28 -10.42 19.03
C PRO A 139 1.64 -11.12 19.11
N ASP A 140 1.72 -12.42 18.84
CA ASP A 140 2.97 -13.17 18.88
C ASP A 140 3.90 -12.72 17.75
N MET A 141 3.34 -12.41 16.57
CA MET A 141 4.09 -11.92 15.43
C MET A 141 4.31 -10.39 15.46
N PHE A 142 3.29 -9.61 15.82
CA PHE A 142 3.30 -8.16 15.58
C PHE A 142 3.38 -7.27 16.82
N SER A 143 3.37 -7.81 18.06
CA SER A 143 3.49 -6.95 19.26
C SER A 143 4.75 -6.08 19.28
N GLU A 144 5.92 -6.70 19.06
CA GLU A 144 7.20 -5.97 19.05
C GLU A 144 7.31 -5.04 17.83
N PRO A 145 7.10 -5.51 16.58
CA PRO A 145 7.11 -4.63 15.41
C PRO A 145 6.21 -3.40 15.54
N VAL A 146 4.97 -3.56 16.01
CA VAL A 146 4.04 -2.44 16.17
C VAL A 146 4.51 -1.47 17.25
N ASN A 147 5.00 -1.96 18.39
CA ASN A 147 5.51 -1.09 19.45
C ASN A 147 6.68 -0.22 18.96
N GLU A 148 7.61 -0.78 18.18
CA GLU A 148 8.74 -0.01 17.62
C GLU A 148 8.29 1.18 16.75
N VAL A 149 7.20 1.02 16.00
CA VAL A 149 6.64 2.11 15.19
C VAL A 149 5.91 3.12 16.07
N ILE A 150 5.06 2.64 16.99
CA ILE A 150 4.24 3.48 17.87
C ILE A 150 5.11 4.32 18.82
N GLU A 151 6.24 3.80 19.29
CA GLU A 151 7.17 4.57 20.15
C GLU A 151 7.76 5.80 19.46
N LEU A 152 7.67 5.88 18.13
CA LEU A 152 8.14 7.01 17.33
C LEU A 152 7.03 8.05 17.06
N ILE A 153 5.76 7.77 17.39
CA ILE A 153 4.57 8.60 17.07
C ILE A 153 3.57 8.81 18.22
#